data_AF-A0A1B6D2F4-F1
#
_entry.id   AF-A0A1B6D2F4-F1
#
_cell.length_a   1.000
_cell.length_b   1.000
_cell.length_c   1.000
_cell.angle_alpha   90.00
_cell.angle_beta   90.00
_cell.angle_gamma   90.00
#
_symmetry.space_group_name_H-M   'P 1'
#
loop_
_entity.id
_entity.type
_entity.pdbx_description
1 polymer ?
#
loop_
_entity_poly.entity_id
_entity_poly.type
_entity_poly.pdbx_seq_one_letter_code
_entity_poly.pdbx_strand_id
1 'polypeptide(L)'
;MLLETINVDHLSGPCYILKEFPSKGFVFELKPGGDTETLSKYVYKLTNFLQNNEEPYNIYITRSIPIGQINDDGTRNTIRVYVWARKPTYGMKNLKVFHPALCELFGHLAIKSKDGYETITEEIVSDILQDITMEPFNRIVNQVKILFSN
;
A
#
# COMPACT_ATOMS: atom_id res chain seq x y z
N MET A 1 12.38 2.94 -6.44
CA MET A 1 11.68 1.73 -5.95
C MET A 1 10.49 1.42 -6.86
N LEU A 2 10.14 0.15 -7.09
CA LEU A 2 9.06 -0.24 -8.03
C LEU A 2 7.75 0.53 -7.79
N LEU A 3 7.32 0.65 -6.54
CA LEU A 3 6.07 1.35 -6.19
C LEU A 3 6.10 2.85 -6.54
N GLU A 4 7.26 3.48 -6.64
CA GLU A 4 7.35 4.89 -7.06
C GLU A 4 7.02 5.09 -8.54
N THR A 5 7.03 4.01 -9.33
CA THR A 5 6.86 4.04 -10.79
C THR A 5 5.79 3.08 -11.31
N ILE A 6 5.26 2.19 -10.46
CA ILE A 6 4.28 1.18 -10.87
C ILE A 6 2.98 1.84 -11.32
N ASN A 7 2.31 1.23 -12.29
CA ASN A 7 0.96 1.60 -12.67
C ASN A 7 -0.04 1.21 -11.58
N VAL A 8 -1.10 2.00 -11.49
CA VAL A 8 -2.21 1.80 -10.56
C VAL A 8 -3.51 1.99 -11.34
N ASP A 9 -4.54 1.23 -10.96
CA ASP A 9 -5.84 1.31 -11.64
C ASP A 9 -6.71 2.34 -10.93
N HIS A 10 -7.47 3.12 -11.70
CA HIS A 10 -8.44 4.05 -11.11
C HIS A 10 -9.60 3.29 -10.46
N LEU A 11 -9.96 3.66 -9.24
CA LEU A 11 -11.09 3.06 -8.52
C LEU A 11 -12.32 3.97 -8.53
N SER A 12 -12.20 5.15 -7.92
CA SER A 12 -13.23 6.19 -7.87
C SER A 12 -12.66 7.49 -7.29
N GLY A 13 -13.14 8.64 -7.78
CA GLY A 13 -12.68 9.95 -7.34
C GLY A 13 -11.14 10.06 -7.35
N PRO A 14 -10.49 10.50 -6.26
CA PRO A 14 -9.03 10.59 -6.16
C PRO A 14 -8.35 9.26 -5.80
N CYS A 15 -9.11 8.16 -5.65
CA CYS A 15 -8.61 6.88 -5.17
C CYS A 15 -8.26 5.94 -6.33
N TYR A 16 -7.07 5.34 -6.24
CA TYR A 16 -6.57 4.30 -7.13
C TYR A 16 -6.33 3.00 -6.35
N ILE A 17 -6.09 1.89 -7.04
CA ILE A 17 -5.75 0.59 -6.45
C ILE A 17 -4.45 0.04 -7.01
N LEU A 18 -3.70 -0.62 -6.13
CA LEU A 18 -2.47 -1.33 -6.46
C LEU A 18 -2.79 -2.79 -6.79
N LYS A 19 -2.83 -3.11 -8.09
CA LYS A 19 -3.22 -4.44 -8.58
C LYS A 19 -2.02 -5.33 -8.91
N GLU A 20 -1.02 -4.80 -9.60
CA GLU A 20 0.15 -5.53 -10.10
C GLU A 20 1.30 -5.63 -9.07
N PHE A 21 0.96 -5.78 -7.80
CA PHE A 21 1.90 -5.97 -6.70
C PHE A 21 1.31 -6.95 -5.67
N PRO A 22 2.12 -7.74 -4.93
CA PRO A 22 1.59 -8.72 -3.98
C PRO A 22 0.69 -8.10 -2.90
N SER A 23 1.12 -6.99 -2.31
CA SER A 23 0.32 -6.24 -1.33
C SER A 23 -0.81 -5.45 -2.01
N LYS A 24 -2.07 -5.81 -1.75
CA LYS A 24 -3.25 -5.11 -2.30
C LYS A 24 -3.64 -3.92 -1.44
N GLY A 25 -3.75 -2.74 -2.06
CA GLY A 25 -4.02 -1.51 -1.32
C GLY A 25 -4.54 -0.37 -2.19
N PHE A 26 -4.79 0.76 -1.55
CA PHE A 26 -5.28 1.98 -2.15
C PHE A 26 -4.15 2.99 -2.31
N VAL A 27 -4.25 3.83 -3.33
CA VAL A 27 -3.23 4.82 -3.67
C VAL A 27 -3.88 6.18 -3.91
N PHE A 28 -3.30 7.21 -3.30
CA PHE A 28 -3.59 8.61 -3.59
C PHE A 28 -2.35 9.30 -4.11
N GLU A 29 -2.52 10.34 -4.91
CA GLU A 29 -1.43 11.13 -5.46
C GLU A 29 -1.62 12.62 -5.17
N LEU A 30 -0.51 13.27 -4.80
CA LEU A 30 -0.34 14.72 -4.88
C LEU A 30 0.51 15.05 -6.09
N LYS A 31 -0.10 15.69 -7.09
CA LYS A 31 0.58 16.21 -8.27
C LYS A 31 1.40 17.46 -7.94
N PRO A 32 2.35 17.87 -8.78
CA PRO A 32 3.13 19.09 -8.54
C PRO A 32 2.19 20.30 -8.47
N GLY A 33 2.36 21.15 -7.45
CA GLY A 33 1.47 22.29 -7.20
C GLY A 33 0.10 21.91 -6.60
N GLY A 34 -0.13 20.64 -6.27
CA GLY A 34 -1.34 20.20 -5.58
C GLY A 34 -1.39 20.66 -4.12
N ASP A 35 -2.60 20.59 -3.55
CA ASP A 35 -2.86 20.94 -2.15
C ASP A 35 -2.69 19.73 -1.21
N THR A 36 -1.78 19.86 -0.24
CA THR A 36 -1.51 18.85 0.77
C THR A 36 -2.68 18.67 1.74
N GLU A 37 -3.48 19.71 1.99
CA GLU A 37 -4.65 19.63 2.86
C GLU A 37 -5.72 18.72 2.23
N THR A 38 -6.00 18.91 0.94
CA THR A 38 -6.90 18.07 0.16
C THR A 38 -6.44 16.61 0.14
N LEU A 39 -5.16 16.32 -0.12
CA LEU A 39 -4.63 14.95 -0.05
C LEU A 39 -4.84 14.36 1.36
N SER A 40 -4.53 15.12 2.40
CA SER A 40 -4.67 14.67 3.79
C SER A 40 -6.12 14.35 4.15
N LYS A 41 -7.09 15.13 3.64
CA LYS A 41 -8.52 14.85 3.80
C LYS A 41 -8.93 13.53 3.12
N TYR A 42 -8.39 13.22 1.93
CA TYR A 42 -8.68 11.94 1.26
C TYR A 42 -8.10 10.75 2.03
N VAL A 43 -6.85 10.85 2.46
CA VAL A 43 -6.19 9.81 3.26
C VAL A 43 -6.94 9.61 4.58
N TYR A 44 -7.29 10.71 5.27
CA TYR A 44 -8.08 10.66 6.50
C TYR A 44 -9.47 10.04 6.28
N LYS A 45 -10.17 10.40 5.19
CA LYS A 45 -11.48 9.82 4.88
C LYS A 45 -11.40 8.30 4.76
N LEU A 46 -10.36 7.77 4.10
CA LEU A 46 -10.14 6.32 4.03
C LEU A 46 -9.75 5.74 5.40
N THR A 47 -8.77 6.29 6.09
CA THR A 47 -8.28 5.71 7.35
C THR A 47 -9.31 5.78 8.47
N ASN A 48 -10.13 6.84 8.52
CA ASN A 48 -11.28 6.94 9.41
C ASN A 48 -12.34 5.88 9.08
N PHE A 49 -12.60 5.61 7.79
CA PHE A 49 -13.46 4.50 7.39
C PHE A 49 -12.89 3.15 7.87
N LEU A 50 -11.60 2.89 7.65
CA LEU A 50 -10.95 1.64 8.11
C LEU A 50 -11.03 1.50 9.64
N GLN A 51 -10.72 2.56 10.37
CA GLN A 51 -10.77 2.61 11.83
C GLN A 51 -12.17 2.31 12.36
N ASN A 52 -13.21 2.91 11.78
CA ASN A 52 -14.60 2.70 12.20
C ASN A 52 -15.14 1.30 11.86
N ASN A 53 -14.48 0.58 10.95
CA ASN A 53 -14.78 -0.81 10.63
C ASN A 53 -13.82 -1.80 11.30
N GLU A 54 -12.99 -1.32 12.25
CA GLU A 54 -12.00 -2.12 12.97
C GLU A 54 -11.00 -2.85 12.04
N GLU A 55 -10.72 -2.29 10.87
CA GLU A 55 -9.78 -2.84 9.90
C GLU A 55 -8.37 -2.31 10.18
N PRO A 56 -7.40 -3.14 10.60
CA PRO A 56 -6.02 -2.70 10.77
C PRO A 56 -5.42 -2.26 9.44
N TYR A 57 -4.59 -1.22 9.46
CA TYR A 57 -4.00 -0.68 8.24
C TYR A 57 -2.56 -0.19 8.42
N ASN A 58 -1.84 -0.15 7.30
CA ASN A 58 -0.55 0.52 7.19
C ASN A 58 -0.65 1.66 6.17
N ILE A 59 0.10 2.73 6.41
CA ILE A 59 0.26 3.86 5.50
C ILE A 59 1.73 3.99 5.13
N TYR A 60 2.01 4.28 3.86
CA TYR A 60 3.35 4.62 3.40
C TYR A 60 3.31 5.81 2.44
N ILE A 61 4.24 6.74 2.59
CA ILE A 61 4.31 7.97 1.80
C ILE A 61 5.66 8.00 1.09
N THR A 62 5.65 8.24 -0.21
CA THR A 62 6.87 8.31 -1.02
C THR A 62 6.76 9.34 -2.14
N ARG A 63 7.90 9.78 -2.66
CA ARG A 63 7.95 10.49 -3.93
C ARG A 63 7.78 9.51 -5.08
N SER A 64 7.12 9.94 -6.15
CA SER A 64 6.82 9.11 -7.31
C SER A 64 6.83 9.92 -8.60
N ILE A 65 6.69 9.20 -9.71
CA ILE A 65 6.29 9.79 -11.00
C ILE A 65 4.76 9.96 -11.03
N PRO A 66 4.24 10.93 -11.81
CA PRO A 66 2.80 11.08 -12.00
C PRO A 66 2.13 9.77 -12.46
N ILE A 67 0.98 9.44 -11.88
CA ILE A 67 0.18 8.28 -12.30
C ILE A 67 -0.19 8.42 -13.78
N GLY A 68 0.04 7.35 -14.55
CA GLY A 68 -0.27 7.28 -15.98
C GLY A 68 0.73 8.00 -16.89
N GLN A 69 1.87 8.46 -16.35
CA GLN A 69 2.95 9.05 -17.14
C GLN A 69 4.21 8.18 -17.10
N ILE A 70 4.88 8.11 -18.24
CA ILE A 70 6.27 7.64 -18.31
C ILE A 70 7.13 8.86 -18.05
N ASN A 71 8.08 8.74 -17.12
CA ASN A 71 9.02 9.82 -16.86
C ASN A 71 10.43 9.49 -17.36
N ASP A 72 10.79 10.11 -18.48
CA ASP A 72 12.09 9.93 -19.12
C ASP A 72 13.21 10.75 -18.46
N ASP A 73 12.88 11.78 -17.68
CA ASP A 73 13.86 12.66 -17.02
C ASP A 73 14.27 12.19 -15.61
N GLY A 74 13.61 11.15 -15.10
CA GLY A 74 13.88 10.55 -13.79
C GLY A 74 13.43 11.37 -12.57
N THR A 75 12.76 12.51 -12.78
CA THR A 75 12.25 13.35 -11.69
C THR A 75 11.10 12.68 -10.92
N ARG A 76 11.08 12.87 -9.60
CA ARG A 76 9.99 12.38 -8.72
C ARG A 76 9.31 13.57 -8.06
N ASN A 77 8.46 14.24 -8.84
CA ASN A 77 7.79 15.49 -8.46
C ASN A 77 6.37 15.29 -7.90
N THR A 78 5.87 14.05 -7.86
CA THR A 78 4.61 13.71 -7.17
C THR A 78 4.87 13.01 -5.85
N ILE A 79 3.86 13.02 -4.98
CA ILE A 79 3.83 12.20 -3.77
C ILE A 79 2.74 11.16 -3.94
N ARG A 80 3.04 9.90 -3.67
CA ARG A 80 2.04 8.83 -3.53
C ARG A 80 1.89 8.45 -2.06
N VAL A 81 0.64 8.27 -1.66
CA VAL A 81 0.27 7.71 -0.37
C VAL A 81 -0.38 6.37 -0.60
N TYR A 82 0.22 5.32 -0.06
CA TYR A 82 -0.30 3.96 -0.06
C TYR A 82 -1.00 3.67 1.25
N VAL A 83 -2.16 3.04 1.17
CA VAL A 83 -2.92 2.56 2.33
C VAL A 83 -3.30 1.11 2.10
N TRP A 84 -2.83 0.20 2.95
CA TRP A 84 -3.18 -1.21 2.90
C TRP A 84 -4.01 -1.57 4.12
N ALA A 85 -5.23 -2.05 3.91
CA ALA A 85 -5.92 -2.84 4.92
C ALA A 85 -5.21 -4.18 5.05
N ARG A 86 -5.09 -4.69 6.27
CA ARG A 86 -4.33 -5.91 6.54
C ARG A 86 -4.98 -6.77 7.61
N LYS A 87 -4.72 -8.06 7.54
CA LYS A 87 -5.10 -8.99 8.60
C LYS A 87 -4.49 -8.54 9.92
N PRO A 88 -5.25 -8.58 11.03
CA PRO A 88 -4.68 -8.37 12.35
C PRO A 88 -3.62 -9.44 12.64
N THR A 89 -2.57 -9.06 13.36
CA THR A 89 -1.52 -9.99 13.77
C THR A 89 -1.63 -10.20 15.27
N TYR A 90 -2.04 -11.40 15.68
CA TYR A 90 -2.19 -11.78 17.10
C TYR A 90 -1.09 -12.78 17.52
N GLY A 91 -0.55 -12.64 18.74
CA GLY A 91 0.38 -13.61 19.35
C GLY A 91 1.88 -13.29 19.23
N MET A 92 2.73 -14.15 19.81
CA MET A 92 4.20 -14.04 19.71
C MET A 92 4.65 -14.34 18.29
N LYS A 93 5.22 -13.33 17.62
CA LYS A 93 5.83 -13.49 16.30
C LYS A 93 6.99 -14.47 16.40
N ASN A 94 6.96 -15.55 15.62
CA ASN A 94 8.11 -16.42 15.47
C ASN A 94 9.26 -15.62 14.84
N LEU A 95 10.29 -15.27 15.60
CA LEU A 95 11.36 -14.38 15.14
C LEU A 95 12.15 -14.93 13.93
N LYS A 96 11.98 -16.22 13.60
CA LYS A 96 12.60 -16.86 12.42
C LYS A 96 11.82 -16.65 11.12
N VAL A 97 10.55 -16.27 11.19
CA VAL A 97 9.69 -16.10 10.00
C VAL A 97 9.63 -14.62 9.62
N PHE A 98 9.60 -14.31 8.33
CA PHE A 98 9.42 -12.95 7.81
C PHE A 98 8.05 -12.40 8.23
N HIS A 99 8.03 -11.24 8.91
CA HIS A 99 6.81 -10.64 9.46
C HIS A 99 6.63 -9.19 9.00
N PRO A 100 5.76 -8.93 8.01
CA PRO A 100 5.41 -7.58 7.60
C PRO A 100 4.80 -6.77 8.74
N ALA A 101 5.37 -5.60 9.04
CA ALA A 101 4.92 -4.74 10.13
C ALA A 101 4.90 -3.25 9.77
N LEU A 102 5.88 -2.78 9.00
CA LEU A 102 6.10 -1.36 8.73
C LEU A 102 6.23 -1.10 7.23
N CYS A 103 7.39 -1.40 6.66
CA CYS A 103 7.75 -1.03 5.30
C CYS A 103 7.74 -2.23 4.33
N GLU A 104 7.51 -3.44 4.84
CA GLU A 104 7.53 -4.68 4.06
C GLU A 104 6.43 -4.70 2.99
N LEU A 105 5.27 -4.08 3.27
CA LEU A 105 4.21 -3.91 2.27
C LEU A 105 4.65 -3.05 1.08
N PHE A 106 5.69 -2.23 1.27
CA PHE A 106 6.34 -1.43 0.23
C PHE A 106 7.58 -2.15 -0.37
N GLY A 107 7.88 -3.37 0.05
CA GLY A 107 9.01 -4.17 -0.43
C GLY A 107 10.32 -3.97 0.34
N HIS A 108 10.33 -3.29 1.48
CA HIS A 108 11.52 -3.20 2.34
C HIS A 108 11.59 -4.43 3.24
N LEU A 109 12.31 -5.47 2.80
CA LEU A 109 12.33 -6.77 3.47
C LEU A 109 13.36 -6.80 4.62
N ALA A 110 12.88 -6.78 5.87
CA ALA A 110 13.72 -6.93 7.04
C ALA A 110 13.88 -8.41 7.44
N ILE A 111 15.01 -9.02 7.06
CA ILE A 111 15.30 -10.44 7.36
C ILE A 111 16.20 -10.54 8.59
N LYS A 112 15.70 -11.21 9.63
CA LYS A 112 16.30 -11.18 10.98
C LYS A 112 17.25 -12.33 11.28
N SER A 113 17.31 -13.32 10.41
CA SER A 113 18.14 -14.53 10.59
C SER A 113 18.90 -14.84 9.31
N LYS A 114 20.12 -15.37 9.45
CA LYS A 114 20.92 -15.85 8.32
C LYS A 114 20.18 -16.89 7.49
N ASP A 115 19.59 -17.90 8.13
CA ASP A 115 18.80 -18.95 7.48
C ASP A 115 17.64 -18.36 6.65
N GLY A 116 16.84 -17.48 7.26
CA GLY A 116 15.80 -16.74 6.53
C GLY A 116 16.35 -15.91 5.36
N TYR A 117 17.56 -15.33 5.47
CA TYR A 117 18.17 -14.56 4.37
C TYR A 117 18.62 -15.46 3.22
N GLU A 118 19.12 -16.67 3.52
CA GLU A 118 19.59 -17.64 2.54
C GLU A 118 18.45 -18.41 1.87
N THR A 119 17.27 -18.50 2.50
CA THR A 119 16.14 -19.32 2.04
C THR A 119 14.95 -18.53 1.49
N ILE A 120 14.85 -17.24 1.81
CA ILE A 120 13.71 -16.42 1.35
C ILE A 120 13.76 -16.22 -0.17
N THR A 121 12.62 -16.44 -0.81
CA THR A 121 12.42 -16.22 -2.24
C THR A 121 11.38 -15.14 -2.48
N GLU A 122 11.33 -14.60 -3.70
CA GLU A 122 10.28 -13.66 -4.10
C GLU A 122 8.88 -14.27 -3.97
N GLU A 123 8.72 -15.56 -4.29
CA GLU A 123 7.45 -16.30 -4.16
C GLU A 123 6.99 -16.32 -2.71
N ILE A 124 7.87 -16.70 -1.77
CA ILE A 124 7.56 -16.72 -0.33
C ILE A 124 7.15 -15.33 0.16
N VAL A 125 7.87 -14.27 -0.24
CA VAL A 125 7.55 -12.89 0.14
C VAL A 125 6.20 -12.48 -0.45
N SER A 126 5.97 -12.76 -1.73
CA SER A 126 4.75 -12.40 -2.43
C SER A 126 3.54 -13.08 -1.81
N ASP A 127 3.64 -14.36 -1.49
CA ASP A 127 2.58 -15.12 -0.82
C ASP A 127 2.24 -14.53 0.55
N ILE A 128 3.24 -14.17 1.34
CA ILE A 128 3.04 -13.54 2.66
C ILE A 128 2.37 -12.17 2.51
N LEU A 129 2.85 -11.32 1.59
CA LEU A 129 2.30 -9.98 1.35
C LEU A 129 0.86 -10.04 0.81
N GLN A 130 0.59 -11.00 -0.07
CA GLN A 130 -0.73 -11.24 -0.61
C GLN A 130 -1.67 -11.77 0.46
N ASP A 131 -1.26 -12.76 1.27
CA ASP A 131 -2.09 -13.34 2.32
C ASP A 131 -2.57 -12.27 3.30
N ILE A 132 -1.68 -11.38 3.73
CA ILE A 132 -2.04 -10.38 4.74
C ILE A 132 -2.93 -9.25 4.20
N THR A 133 -2.99 -9.00 2.90
CA THR A 133 -3.73 -7.84 2.33
C THR A 133 -4.93 -8.22 1.46
N MET A 134 -4.91 -9.37 0.78
CA MET A 134 -5.90 -9.73 -0.23
C MET A 134 -7.33 -9.82 0.32
N GLU A 135 -7.52 -10.56 1.41
CA GLU A 135 -8.85 -10.76 1.99
C GLU A 135 -9.43 -9.44 2.56
N PRO A 136 -8.71 -8.67 3.39
CA PRO A 136 -9.17 -7.36 3.84
C PRO A 136 -9.48 -6.40 2.68
N PHE A 137 -8.62 -6.35 1.66
CA PHE A 137 -8.84 -5.51 0.48
C PHE A 137 -10.15 -5.88 -0.24
N ASN A 138 -10.37 -7.16 -0.53
CA ASN A 138 -11.56 -7.63 -1.23
C ASN A 138 -12.85 -7.35 -0.44
N ARG A 139 -12.78 -7.41 0.90
CA ARG A 139 -13.91 -7.11 1.78
C ARG A 139 -14.38 -5.66 1.67
N ILE A 140 -13.46 -4.72 1.48
CA ILE A 140 -13.75 -3.28 1.59
C ILE A 140 -13.69 -2.52 0.27
N VAL A 141 -13.10 -3.05 -0.80
CA VAL A 141 -12.84 -2.30 -2.06
C VAL A 141 -14.10 -1.65 -2.65
N ASN A 142 -15.25 -2.34 -2.61
CA ASN A 142 -16.52 -1.79 -3.09
C ASN A 142 -17.05 -0.66 -2.21
N GLN A 143 -16.88 -0.77 -0.89
CA GLN A 143 -17.28 0.27 0.06
C GLN A 143 -16.39 1.51 -0.09
N VAL A 144 -15.08 1.31 -0.27
CA VAL A 144 -14.13 2.40 -0.57
C VAL A 144 -14.44 3.04 -1.92
N LYS A 145 -14.83 2.26 -2.93
CA LYS A 145 -15.30 2.82 -4.22
C LYS A 145 -16.48 3.76 -4.00
N ILE A 146 -17.49 3.36 -3.24
CA ILE A 146 -18.65 4.20 -2.92
C ILE A 146 -18.24 5.43 -2.11
N LEU A 147 -17.34 5.26 -1.13
CA LEU A 147 -16.82 6.33 -0.28
C LEU A 147 -16.23 7.50 -1.09
N PHE A 148 -15.63 7.22 -2.25
CA PHE A 148 -15.01 8.22 -3.14
C PHE A 148 -15.79 8.52 -4.42
N SER A 149 -17.01 7.99 -4.57
CA SER A 149 -17.86 8.26 -5.74
C SER A 149 -18.66 9.57 -5.65
N ASN A 150 -18.63 10.23 -4.48
CA ASN A 150 -19.29 11.50 -4.19
C ASN A 150 -18.28 12.59 -3.86
#